data_AF-A0A5J4UIY3-F1
#
_entry.id   AF-A0A5J4UIY3-F1
#
_cell.length_a   1.000
_cell.length_b   1.000
_cell.length_c   1.000
_cell.angle_alpha   90.00
_cell.angle_beta   90.00
_cell.angle_gamma   90.00
#
_symmetry.space_group_name_H-M   'P 1'
#
loop_
_entity.id
_entity.type
_entity.pdbx_description
1 polymer ?
#
loop_
_entity_poly.entity_id
_entity_poly.type
_entity_poly.pdbx_seq_one_letter_code
_entity_poly.pdbx_strand_id
1 'polypeptide(L)'
;NSLFTISDVGHLSLLGLHFDNLSPTSSIPLISISSNNNIGVDIFGGAIYLYIDDGGQATVSNSSFDQCEAYNGGGIFARIQKRGKLTIDGQCQFTECKSILRNGGGILLDINDSTVYIEDTTFDSCTCTQPGYGGALALYQELNSIISITNSSFINCKAISNSSDQRYGWGGAIFIQTSIFAQNLNESNFLFTNLIFTRCSAVNSIGNNLHVRSTSTHETGEAIKTKNLLTVNETVDIYYNKLYGSDYMGIDESDVDDGNAPISKHEPLFNIPQSRMFLNPYLVDANDGIDNVFCGESDMPSQQGGGINAGISSLNSKLELESVIFQKCKGGGVNLRIDTGGKVSISNSSFSNCEANIGGGVRVEIGGLTIFAQEGPNFTIIGKTSFKNCSSITDGGGFHTMCNGTRNEVLITGQLEFEKCTSQRGGGMYVLCHAYAIIVVNQLSFKDCSSSGQGGGLYNCESQLGG
;
A
#
# COMPACT_ATOMS: atom_id res chain seq x y z
N ASN A 1 21.34 -29.70 -19.35
CA ASN A 1 20.69 -29.90 -20.66
C ASN A 1 19.19 -29.79 -20.45
N SER A 2 18.50 -28.91 -21.17
CA SER A 2 17.03 -28.87 -21.19
C SER A 2 16.49 -30.19 -21.76
N LEU A 3 15.28 -30.59 -21.33
CA LEU A 3 14.68 -31.86 -21.76
C LEU A 3 14.24 -31.82 -23.24
N PHE A 4 13.86 -30.64 -23.73
CA PHE A 4 13.48 -30.38 -25.13
C PHE A 4 13.97 -29.00 -25.56
N THR A 5 14.39 -28.86 -26.82
CA THR A 5 14.70 -27.58 -27.49
C THR A 5 14.00 -27.59 -28.86
N ILE A 6 13.24 -26.55 -29.17
CA ILE A 6 12.62 -26.35 -30.50
C ILE A 6 13.31 -25.15 -31.15
N SER A 7 13.88 -25.35 -32.33
CA SER A 7 14.58 -24.33 -33.11
C SER A 7 13.96 -24.24 -34.51
N ASP A 8 12.93 -23.40 -34.69
CA ASP A 8 12.39 -22.87 -35.97
C ASP A 8 10.99 -22.22 -35.74
N VAL A 9 10.35 -21.71 -36.80
CA VAL A 9 8.95 -21.23 -36.81
C VAL A 9 8.00 -22.42 -36.59
N GLY A 10 7.81 -22.79 -35.32
CA GLY A 10 6.93 -23.87 -34.88
C GLY A 10 5.93 -23.40 -33.83
N HIS A 11 4.88 -24.21 -33.63
CA HIS A 11 3.97 -24.07 -32.50
C HIS A 11 4.25 -25.19 -31.49
N LEU A 12 4.49 -24.82 -30.23
CA LEU A 12 4.58 -25.76 -29.12
C LEU A 12 3.33 -25.68 -28.26
N SER A 13 2.75 -26.83 -27.95
CA SER A 13 1.69 -26.96 -26.95
C SER A 13 2.19 -27.78 -25.76
N LEU A 14 2.16 -27.19 -24.57
CA LEU A 14 2.44 -27.82 -23.29
C LEU A 14 1.11 -27.94 -22.53
N LEU A 15 0.59 -29.16 -22.43
CA LEU A 15 -0.75 -29.42 -21.90
C LEU A 15 -0.65 -30.33 -20.68
N GLY A 16 -1.26 -29.94 -19.56
CA GLY A 16 -1.37 -30.82 -18.39
C GLY A 16 -0.07 -31.06 -17.64
N LEU A 17 0.88 -30.12 -17.68
CA LEU A 17 2.16 -30.28 -16.99
C LEU A 17 2.02 -29.93 -15.51
N HIS A 18 2.79 -30.62 -14.68
CA HIS A 18 2.92 -30.28 -13.26
C HIS A 18 4.40 -30.23 -12.88
N PHE A 19 4.81 -29.07 -12.35
CA PHE A 19 6.14 -28.81 -11.85
C PHE A 19 6.04 -28.52 -10.36
N ASP A 20 6.87 -29.17 -9.55
CA ASP A 20 6.85 -29.06 -8.09
C ASP A 20 8.27 -28.91 -7.56
N ASN A 21 8.48 -27.88 -6.72
CA ASN A 21 9.68 -27.62 -5.94
C ASN A 21 10.97 -27.55 -6.78
N LEU A 22 10.90 -26.84 -7.91
CA LEU A 22 12.06 -26.60 -8.77
C LEU A 22 12.92 -25.48 -8.18
N SER A 23 13.97 -25.87 -7.46
CA SER A 23 14.95 -24.95 -6.85
C SER A 23 16.22 -24.81 -7.71
N PRO A 24 16.79 -23.59 -7.83
CA PRO A 24 17.87 -23.31 -8.74
C PRO A 24 19.25 -23.71 -8.19
N THR A 25 19.53 -25.01 -8.09
CA THR A 25 20.92 -25.50 -7.99
C THR A 25 21.58 -25.70 -9.35
N SER A 26 20.77 -25.66 -10.42
CA SER A 26 21.18 -25.74 -11.83
C SER A 26 20.95 -24.38 -12.48
N SER A 27 21.92 -23.89 -13.26
CA SER A 27 21.76 -22.68 -14.09
C SER A 27 20.97 -22.94 -15.37
N ILE A 28 20.51 -24.18 -15.62
CA ILE A 28 19.81 -24.58 -16.83
C ILE A 28 18.35 -24.84 -16.49
N PRO A 29 17.38 -24.15 -17.14
CA PRO A 29 15.96 -24.38 -16.94
C PRO A 29 15.55 -25.77 -17.45
N LEU A 30 14.50 -26.34 -16.86
CA LEU A 30 14.03 -27.70 -17.16
C LEU A 30 13.55 -27.80 -18.62
N ILE A 31 12.79 -26.80 -19.08
CA ILE A 31 12.42 -26.61 -20.48
C ILE A 31 13.04 -25.30 -20.95
N SER A 32 13.88 -25.36 -21.99
CA SER A 32 14.49 -24.20 -22.64
C SER A 32 14.17 -24.20 -24.11
N ILE A 33 13.57 -23.13 -24.60
CA ILE A 33 13.28 -22.95 -26.02
C ILE A 33 14.00 -21.69 -26.46
N SER A 34 14.98 -21.84 -27.36
CA SER A 34 15.72 -20.72 -27.92
C SER A 34 15.95 -20.92 -29.41
N SER A 35 15.63 -19.92 -30.22
CA SER A 35 15.99 -19.87 -31.64
C SER A 35 17.47 -19.50 -31.88
N ASN A 36 18.20 -19.07 -30.84
CA ASN A 36 19.61 -18.69 -30.91
C ASN A 36 20.42 -19.17 -29.69
N ASN A 37 21.58 -19.80 -29.93
CA ASN A 37 22.44 -20.44 -28.92
C ASN A 37 23.30 -19.47 -28.06
N ASN A 38 23.00 -18.16 -28.04
CA ASN A 38 23.88 -17.14 -27.44
C ASN A 38 23.18 -16.29 -26.36
N ILE A 39 22.58 -16.94 -25.35
CA ILE A 39 22.11 -16.23 -24.16
C ILE A 39 22.74 -16.89 -22.94
N GLY A 40 23.56 -16.12 -22.20
CA GLY A 40 24.07 -16.54 -20.90
C GLY A 40 22.91 -16.83 -19.97
N VAL A 41 22.83 -18.08 -19.50
CA VAL A 41 21.72 -18.54 -18.66
C VAL A 41 22.02 -18.17 -17.22
N ASP A 42 21.78 -16.90 -16.88
CA ASP A 42 21.40 -16.60 -15.50
C ASP A 42 20.06 -17.31 -15.24
N ILE A 43 19.84 -17.77 -14.01
CA ILE A 43 18.72 -18.66 -13.65
C ILE A 43 17.36 -17.97 -13.94
N PHE A 44 16.78 -18.23 -15.11
CA PHE A 44 15.53 -17.64 -15.56
C PHE A 44 14.50 -18.74 -15.80
N GLY A 45 13.27 -18.58 -15.30
CA GLY A 45 12.19 -19.54 -15.52
C GLY A 45 12.44 -20.85 -14.77
N GLY A 46 12.04 -20.92 -13.50
CA GLY A 46 12.38 -22.07 -12.63
C GLY A 46 11.85 -23.39 -13.19
N ALA A 47 10.70 -23.34 -13.88
CA ALA A 47 10.21 -24.45 -14.70
C ALA A 47 10.52 -24.26 -16.20
N ILE A 48 10.11 -23.12 -16.76
CA ILE A 48 10.13 -22.91 -18.21
C ILE A 48 10.82 -21.60 -18.55
N TYR A 49 11.82 -21.69 -19.42
CA TYR A 49 12.41 -20.58 -20.13
C TYR A 49 11.96 -20.59 -21.59
N LEU A 50 11.29 -19.51 -22.01
CA LEU A 50 10.81 -19.32 -23.38
C LEU A 50 11.53 -18.14 -24.04
N TYR A 51 12.12 -18.39 -25.20
CA TYR A 51 12.53 -17.37 -26.15
C TYR A 51 11.80 -17.63 -27.46
N ILE A 52 10.75 -16.85 -27.72
CA ILE A 52 9.86 -16.96 -28.86
C ILE A 52 10.18 -15.82 -29.82
N ASP A 53 10.58 -16.13 -31.05
CA ASP A 53 11.04 -15.14 -32.03
C ASP A 53 10.50 -15.46 -33.43
N ASP A 54 10.54 -14.49 -34.33
CA ASP A 54 10.28 -14.64 -35.78
C ASP A 54 8.96 -15.35 -36.11
N GLY A 55 7.88 -15.00 -35.40
CA GLY A 55 6.54 -15.58 -35.62
C GLY A 55 6.30 -16.93 -34.93
N GLY A 56 7.26 -17.42 -34.15
CA GLY A 56 7.11 -18.63 -33.33
C GLY A 56 5.97 -18.51 -32.32
N GLN A 57 5.41 -19.64 -31.90
CA GLN A 57 4.27 -19.66 -30.99
C GLN A 57 4.42 -20.71 -29.89
N ALA A 58 3.99 -20.39 -28.69
CA ALA A 58 3.90 -21.34 -27.58
C ALA A 58 2.57 -21.20 -26.85
N THR A 59 2.01 -22.35 -26.45
CA THR A 59 0.81 -22.44 -25.64
C THR A 59 1.10 -23.31 -24.41
N VAL A 60 0.75 -22.80 -23.24
CA VAL A 60 0.79 -23.52 -21.96
C VAL A 60 -0.63 -23.59 -21.42
N SER A 61 -1.20 -24.78 -21.30
CA SER A 61 -2.59 -24.96 -20.87
C SER A 61 -2.72 -25.98 -19.77
N ASN A 62 -3.71 -25.82 -18.87
CA ASN A 62 -4.05 -26.78 -17.83
C ASN A 62 -2.84 -27.25 -17.01
N SER A 63 -1.87 -26.35 -16.76
CA SER A 63 -0.59 -26.69 -16.16
C SER A 63 -0.44 -26.06 -14.77
N SER A 64 0.30 -26.72 -13.89
CA SER A 64 0.53 -26.32 -12.52
C SER A 64 2.03 -26.13 -12.25
N PHE A 65 2.36 -25.04 -11.57
CA PHE A 65 3.69 -24.64 -11.16
C PHE A 65 3.64 -24.41 -9.65
N ASP A 66 4.15 -25.36 -8.87
CA ASP A 66 4.17 -25.32 -7.42
C ASP A 66 5.61 -25.11 -6.93
N GLN A 67 5.83 -24.11 -6.07
CA GLN A 67 7.10 -23.82 -5.42
C GLN A 67 8.29 -23.71 -6.40
N CYS A 68 8.07 -23.18 -7.61
CA CYS A 68 9.14 -22.97 -8.57
C CYS A 68 9.93 -21.70 -8.24
N GLU A 69 11.25 -21.78 -8.23
CA GLU A 69 12.14 -20.67 -7.89
C GLU A 69 13.14 -20.34 -9.01
N ALA A 70 13.33 -19.05 -9.28
CA ALA A 70 14.34 -18.55 -10.23
C ALA A 70 14.83 -17.15 -9.87
N TYR A 71 15.86 -16.63 -10.56
CA TYR A 71 16.24 -15.23 -10.41
C TYR A 71 15.14 -14.31 -10.97
N ASN A 72 14.62 -14.65 -12.15
CA ASN A 72 13.46 -14.00 -12.78
C ASN A 72 12.42 -15.05 -13.18
N GLY A 73 11.13 -14.76 -12.98
CA GLY A 73 10.06 -15.64 -13.42
C GLY A 73 10.11 -16.99 -12.71
N GLY A 74 9.73 -17.04 -11.44
CA GLY A 74 9.91 -18.25 -10.61
C GLY A 74 9.35 -19.52 -11.25
N GLY A 75 8.18 -19.45 -11.87
CA GLY A 75 7.66 -20.50 -12.75
C GLY A 75 8.15 -20.34 -14.19
N ILE A 76 7.77 -19.23 -14.84
CA ILE A 76 8.06 -18.99 -16.27
C ILE A 76 8.82 -17.69 -16.46
N PHE A 77 9.89 -17.75 -17.23
CA PHE A 77 10.47 -16.58 -17.88
C PHE A 77 10.19 -16.67 -19.37
N ALA A 78 9.65 -15.62 -19.97
CA ALA A 78 9.42 -15.57 -21.41
C ALA A 78 9.87 -14.25 -22.02
N ARG A 79 10.68 -14.34 -23.07
CA ARG A 79 10.98 -13.25 -24.00
C ARG A 79 10.34 -13.55 -25.35
N ILE A 80 9.47 -12.66 -25.81
CA ILE A 80 8.69 -12.83 -27.03
C ILE A 80 8.99 -11.65 -27.96
N GLN A 81 9.53 -11.94 -29.15
CA GLN A 81 10.06 -10.95 -30.09
C GLN A 81 9.59 -11.22 -31.53
N LYS A 82 9.60 -10.18 -32.37
CA LYS A 82 9.38 -10.23 -33.84
C LYS A 82 8.17 -11.08 -34.25
N ARG A 83 6.99 -10.67 -33.82
CA ARG A 83 5.67 -11.31 -34.09
C ARG A 83 5.49 -12.66 -33.40
N GLY A 84 6.30 -12.96 -32.40
CA GLY A 84 6.11 -14.14 -31.56
C GLY A 84 4.78 -14.10 -30.79
N LYS A 85 4.28 -15.28 -30.41
CA LYS A 85 3.05 -15.41 -29.63
C LYS A 85 3.18 -16.36 -28.46
N LEU A 86 2.74 -15.93 -27.28
CA LEU A 86 2.56 -16.79 -26.11
C LEU A 86 1.10 -16.82 -25.69
N THR A 87 0.59 -18.00 -25.35
CA THR A 87 -0.74 -18.18 -24.75
C THR A 87 -0.59 -19.03 -23.49
N ILE A 88 -1.13 -18.56 -22.37
CA ILE A 88 -1.22 -19.29 -21.11
C ILE A 88 -2.70 -19.33 -20.74
N ASP A 89 -3.31 -20.51 -20.76
CA ASP A 89 -4.77 -20.65 -20.60
C ASP A 89 -5.20 -21.93 -19.86
N GLY A 90 -6.51 -22.14 -19.81
CA GLY A 90 -7.09 -23.40 -19.34
C GLY A 90 -6.76 -23.69 -17.88
N GLN A 91 -7.06 -22.79 -16.95
CA GLN A 91 -6.93 -23.06 -15.51
C GLN A 91 -5.49 -23.30 -15.04
N CYS A 92 -4.50 -22.68 -15.68
CA CYS A 92 -3.12 -22.75 -15.20
C CYS A 92 -2.99 -22.22 -13.75
N GLN A 93 -2.12 -22.82 -12.97
CA GLN A 93 -1.94 -22.53 -11.54
C GLN A 93 -0.47 -22.25 -11.24
N PHE A 94 -0.19 -21.12 -10.60
CA PHE A 94 1.12 -20.78 -10.04
C PHE A 94 0.98 -20.65 -8.53
N THR A 95 1.53 -21.58 -7.78
CA THR A 95 1.41 -21.66 -6.32
C THR A 95 2.78 -21.54 -5.69
N GLU A 96 2.95 -20.59 -4.78
CA GLU A 96 4.19 -20.39 -4.02
C GLU A 96 5.46 -20.22 -4.88
N CYS A 97 5.32 -19.82 -6.14
CA CYS A 97 6.45 -19.54 -7.03
C CYS A 97 7.18 -18.27 -6.61
N LYS A 98 8.52 -18.25 -6.73
CA LYS A 98 9.32 -17.12 -6.23
C LYS A 98 10.43 -16.68 -7.17
N SER A 99 10.63 -15.36 -7.23
CA SER A 99 11.83 -14.75 -7.80
C SER A 99 12.75 -14.28 -6.67
N ILE A 100 13.94 -14.88 -6.58
CA ILE A 100 14.81 -14.73 -5.41
C ILE A 100 15.68 -13.46 -5.43
N LEU A 101 15.85 -12.84 -6.60
CA LEU A 101 16.72 -11.66 -6.76
C LEU A 101 16.15 -10.57 -7.69
N ARG A 102 15.20 -10.92 -8.57
CA ARG A 102 14.64 -10.01 -9.55
C ARG A 102 13.13 -10.21 -9.64
N ASN A 103 12.55 -10.15 -10.84
CA ASN A 103 11.14 -9.78 -11.01
C ASN A 103 10.27 -11.00 -11.32
N GLY A 104 8.96 -10.87 -11.07
CA GLY A 104 7.97 -11.86 -11.49
C GLY A 104 8.07 -13.16 -10.71
N GLY A 105 7.47 -13.22 -9.52
CA GLY A 105 7.57 -14.44 -8.70
C GLY A 105 6.97 -15.67 -9.36
N GLY A 106 5.85 -15.53 -10.08
CA GLY A 106 5.31 -16.57 -10.96
C GLY A 106 5.87 -16.47 -12.37
N ILE A 107 5.65 -15.33 -13.03
CA ILE A 107 6.00 -15.12 -14.44
C ILE A 107 6.73 -13.79 -14.64
N LEU A 108 7.76 -13.80 -15.48
CA LEU A 108 8.32 -12.59 -16.08
C LEU A 108 8.15 -12.64 -17.61
N LEU A 109 7.60 -11.55 -18.17
CA LEU A 109 7.40 -11.36 -19.61
C LEU A 109 8.18 -10.17 -20.16
N ASP A 110 8.91 -10.36 -21.25
CA ASP A 110 9.57 -9.33 -22.07
C ASP A 110 8.98 -9.40 -23.49
N ILE A 111 8.13 -8.43 -23.85
CA ILE A 111 7.30 -8.46 -25.05
C ILE A 111 7.71 -7.35 -26.01
N ASN A 112 8.26 -7.72 -27.16
CA ASN A 112 8.68 -6.77 -28.20
C ASN A 112 8.08 -7.14 -29.58
N ASP A 113 7.24 -6.26 -30.13
CA ASP A 113 6.55 -6.47 -31.42
C ASP A 113 5.84 -7.83 -31.47
N SER A 114 5.19 -8.21 -30.37
CA SER A 114 4.73 -9.58 -30.12
C SER A 114 3.43 -9.63 -29.33
N THR A 115 2.84 -10.82 -29.19
CA THR A 115 1.53 -11.00 -28.56
C THR A 115 1.56 -11.99 -27.40
N VAL A 116 0.96 -11.61 -26.27
CA VAL A 116 0.76 -12.51 -25.13
C VAL A 116 -0.69 -12.50 -24.67
N TYR A 117 -1.24 -13.70 -24.47
CA TYR A 117 -2.55 -13.93 -23.87
C TYR A 117 -2.38 -14.75 -22.59
N ILE A 118 -2.95 -14.28 -21.48
CA ILE A 118 -3.08 -15.03 -20.23
C ILE A 118 -4.58 -15.06 -19.88
N GLU A 119 -5.16 -16.24 -19.82
CA GLU A 119 -6.59 -16.40 -19.54
C GLU A 119 -6.81 -17.50 -18.51
N ASP A 120 -7.85 -17.36 -17.69
CA ASP A 120 -8.27 -18.36 -16.71
C ASP A 120 -7.09 -18.88 -15.85
N THR A 121 -6.22 -18.00 -15.37
CA THR A 121 -4.98 -18.40 -14.66
C THR A 121 -5.03 -17.91 -13.21
N THR A 122 -4.56 -18.72 -12.27
CA THR A 122 -4.49 -18.36 -10.85
C THR A 122 -3.04 -18.29 -10.38
N PHE A 123 -2.72 -17.22 -9.67
CA PHE A 123 -1.48 -17.01 -8.94
C PHE A 123 -1.80 -16.96 -7.45
N ASP A 124 -1.31 -17.92 -6.68
CA ASP A 124 -1.51 -18.01 -5.24
C ASP A 124 -0.17 -17.99 -4.52
N SER A 125 0.01 -16.99 -3.65
CA SER A 125 1.16 -16.88 -2.75
C SER A 125 2.50 -16.79 -3.48
N CYS A 126 2.49 -16.29 -4.72
CA CYS A 126 3.71 -15.99 -5.48
C CYS A 126 4.42 -14.75 -4.92
N THR A 127 5.75 -14.78 -4.89
CA THR A 127 6.52 -13.67 -4.28
C THR A 127 7.76 -13.28 -5.07
N CYS A 128 8.12 -12.00 -5.03
CA CYS A 128 9.45 -11.52 -5.38
C CYS A 128 10.11 -10.87 -4.17
N THR A 129 11.44 -10.83 -4.12
CA THR A 129 12.19 -10.11 -3.09
C THR A 129 12.90 -8.91 -3.70
N GLN A 130 12.88 -7.75 -3.03
CA GLN A 130 13.61 -6.56 -3.48
C GLN A 130 15.08 -6.92 -3.83
N PRO A 131 15.62 -6.39 -4.94
CA PRO A 131 15.07 -5.32 -5.77
C PRO A 131 13.99 -5.74 -6.79
N GLY A 132 13.44 -6.95 -6.67
CA GLY A 132 12.32 -7.43 -7.47
C GLY A 132 11.00 -6.65 -7.31
N TYR A 133 10.15 -6.77 -8.33
CA TYR A 133 8.78 -6.26 -8.38
C TYR A 133 7.87 -7.25 -9.14
N GLY A 134 6.55 -7.08 -9.03
CA GLY A 134 5.59 -8.00 -9.63
C GLY A 134 5.61 -9.36 -8.92
N GLY A 135 5.09 -9.42 -7.69
CA GLY A 135 5.19 -10.62 -6.86
C GLY A 135 4.64 -11.88 -7.52
N ALA A 136 3.62 -11.76 -8.37
CA ALA A 136 3.18 -12.83 -9.26
C ALA A 136 3.67 -12.64 -10.70
N LEU A 137 3.47 -11.45 -11.26
CA LEU A 137 3.71 -11.17 -12.66
C LEU A 137 4.47 -9.86 -12.83
N ALA A 138 5.59 -9.90 -13.54
CA ALA A 138 6.27 -8.71 -14.04
C ALA A 138 6.26 -8.73 -15.56
N LEU A 139 5.86 -7.63 -16.21
CA LEU A 139 5.82 -7.56 -17.67
C LEU A 139 6.38 -6.24 -18.20
N TYR A 140 7.14 -6.35 -19.29
CA TYR A 140 7.67 -5.24 -20.08
C TYR A 140 7.05 -5.28 -21.47
N GLN A 141 6.33 -4.21 -21.82
CA GLN A 141 5.60 -4.09 -23.08
C GLN A 141 6.19 -2.97 -23.93
N GLU A 142 6.77 -3.33 -25.08
CA GLU A 142 7.22 -2.36 -26.07
C GLU A 142 6.10 -1.84 -26.99
N LEU A 143 6.38 -0.79 -27.76
CA LEU A 143 5.40 0.00 -28.53
C LEU A 143 4.41 -0.78 -29.41
N ASN A 144 4.84 -1.88 -30.03
CA ASN A 144 4.04 -2.69 -30.97
C ASN A 144 3.54 -4.01 -30.35
N SER A 145 3.63 -4.13 -29.03
CA SER A 145 3.31 -5.37 -28.32
C SER A 145 1.87 -5.40 -27.81
N ILE A 146 1.29 -6.60 -27.79
CA ILE A 146 -0.07 -6.87 -27.34
C ILE A 146 -0.01 -7.72 -26.08
N ILE A 147 -0.71 -7.29 -25.02
CA ILE A 147 -0.94 -8.07 -23.81
C ILE A 147 -2.44 -8.07 -23.47
N SER A 148 -2.96 -9.27 -23.21
CA SER A 148 -4.29 -9.47 -22.66
C SER A 148 -4.23 -10.44 -21.48
N ILE A 149 -4.77 -10.04 -20.34
CA ILE A 149 -4.92 -10.87 -19.14
C ILE A 149 -6.40 -10.87 -18.73
N THR A 150 -7.06 -12.02 -18.81
CA THR A 150 -8.49 -12.13 -18.53
C THR A 150 -8.81 -13.23 -17.54
N ASN A 151 -9.91 -13.06 -16.80
CA ASN A 151 -10.48 -14.07 -15.90
C ASN A 151 -9.46 -14.71 -14.93
N SER A 152 -8.47 -13.93 -14.49
CA SER A 152 -7.31 -14.43 -13.75
C SER A 152 -7.31 -13.92 -12.31
N SER A 153 -6.84 -14.75 -11.40
CA SER A 153 -6.87 -14.48 -9.95
C SER A 153 -5.47 -14.35 -9.36
N PHE A 154 -5.28 -13.38 -8.48
CA PHE A 154 -4.04 -13.10 -7.77
C PHE A 154 -4.34 -13.07 -6.27
N ILE A 155 -3.85 -14.08 -5.56
CA ILE A 155 -4.18 -14.36 -4.17
C ILE A 155 -2.88 -14.32 -3.37
N ASN A 156 -2.83 -13.52 -2.31
CA ASN A 156 -1.72 -13.45 -1.36
C ASN A 156 -0.33 -13.24 -2.01
N CYS A 157 -0.28 -12.61 -3.19
CA CYS A 157 0.96 -12.38 -3.92
C CYS A 157 1.70 -11.14 -3.37
N LYS A 158 3.04 -11.20 -3.28
CA LYS A 158 3.81 -10.16 -2.57
C LYS A 158 5.12 -9.76 -3.22
N ALA A 159 5.42 -8.46 -3.16
CA ALA A 159 6.79 -7.96 -3.24
C ALA A 159 7.34 -7.79 -1.82
N ILE A 160 8.42 -8.50 -1.49
CA ILE A 160 8.97 -8.62 -0.14
C ILE A 160 10.14 -7.65 0.03
N SER A 161 10.17 -6.94 1.17
CA SER A 161 11.23 -6.01 1.51
C SER A 161 12.57 -6.73 1.72
N ASN A 162 13.65 -6.16 1.19
CA ASN A 162 15.02 -6.61 1.44
C ASN A 162 15.82 -5.49 2.11
N SER A 163 16.28 -5.71 3.33
CA SER A 163 17.05 -4.70 4.08
C SER A 163 18.41 -4.40 3.47
N SER A 164 18.94 -5.28 2.62
CA SER A 164 20.25 -5.10 1.98
C SER A 164 20.19 -4.33 0.66
N ASP A 165 19.03 -4.29 0.01
CA ASP A 165 18.79 -3.52 -1.23
C ASP A 165 17.31 -3.14 -1.28
N GLN A 166 17.02 -1.88 -1.00
CA GLN A 166 15.64 -1.36 -0.87
C GLN A 166 15.10 -0.75 -2.17
N ARG A 167 15.80 -0.92 -3.30
CA ARG A 167 15.32 -0.46 -4.60
C ARG A 167 14.05 -1.22 -5.00
N TYR A 168 13.14 -0.55 -5.69
CA TYR A 168 11.89 -1.09 -6.20
C TYR A 168 11.00 -1.75 -5.11
N GLY A 169 10.43 -2.93 -5.35
CA GLY A 169 9.45 -3.57 -4.47
C GLY A 169 7.99 -3.22 -4.77
N TRP A 170 7.72 -2.76 -6.00
CA TRP A 170 6.40 -2.29 -6.44
C TRP A 170 5.58 -3.42 -7.06
N GLY A 171 4.25 -3.26 -7.13
CA GLY A 171 3.39 -4.23 -7.82
C GLY A 171 3.33 -5.57 -7.07
N GLY A 172 2.59 -5.62 -5.96
CA GLY A 172 2.56 -6.79 -5.07
C GLY A 172 2.10 -8.06 -5.79
N ALA A 173 1.08 -7.95 -6.64
CA ALA A 173 0.75 -9.00 -7.60
C ALA A 173 1.36 -8.73 -8.98
N ILE A 174 1.02 -7.60 -9.61
CA ILE A 174 1.41 -7.29 -10.99
C ILE A 174 2.25 -6.02 -11.03
N PHE A 175 3.38 -6.08 -11.74
CA PHE A 175 4.11 -4.91 -12.19
C PHE A 175 4.10 -4.85 -13.71
N ILE A 176 3.86 -3.65 -14.24
CA ILE A 176 3.82 -3.38 -15.67
C ILE A 176 4.75 -2.21 -15.99
N GLN A 177 5.65 -2.40 -16.96
CA GLN A 177 6.26 -1.29 -17.68
C GLN A 177 5.73 -1.29 -19.10
N THR A 178 5.15 -0.17 -19.54
CA THR A 178 4.66 -0.03 -20.92
C THR A 178 5.32 1.16 -21.62
N SER A 179 5.86 0.90 -22.80
CA SER A 179 6.35 1.91 -23.74
C SER A 179 5.22 2.48 -24.60
N ILE A 180 3.99 1.96 -24.52
CA ILE A 180 2.85 2.47 -25.30
C ILE A 180 2.37 3.77 -24.67
N PHE A 181 2.38 4.85 -25.46
CA PHE A 181 1.82 6.14 -25.05
C PHE A 181 0.33 6.03 -24.72
N ALA A 182 -0.11 6.69 -23.66
CA ALA A 182 -1.48 6.62 -23.14
C ALA A 182 -2.58 6.82 -24.20
N GLN A 183 -2.40 7.78 -25.10
CA GLN A 183 -3.33 8.05 -26.20
C GLN A 183 -3.56 6.83 -27.13
N ASN A 184 -2.56 5.96 -27.26
CA ASN A 184 -2.58 4.77 -28.12
C ASN A 184 -3.03 3.49 -27.39
N LEU A 185 -3.12 3.48 -26.06
CA LEU A 185 -3.65 2.33 -25.31
C LEU A 185 -5.07 2.03 -25.74
N ASN A 186 -5.40 0.77 -25.98
CA ASN A 186 -6.75 0.32 -26.31
C ASN A 186 -6.88 -1.20 -26.12
N GLU A 187 -8.10 -1.72 -26.25
CA GLU A 187 -8.41 -3.14 -26.00
C GLU A 187 -7.60 -4.13 -26.88
N SER A 188 -7.08 -3.69 -28.03
CA SER A 188 -6.27 -4.54 -28.91
C SER A 188 -4.80 -4.65 -28.53
N ASN A 189 -4.30 -3.80 -27.62
CA ASN A 189 -2.90 -3.82 -27.17
C ASN A 189 -2.73 -3.94 -25.65
N PHE A 190 -3.71 -3.54 -24.85
CA PHE A 190 -3.65 -3.56 -23.41
C PHE A 190 -5.04 -3.88 -22.84
N LEU A 191 -5.23 -5.11 -22.34
CA LEU A 191 -6.52 -5.53 -21.79
C LEU A 191 -6.33 -6.39 -20.54
N PHE A 192 -6.90 -5.97 -19.41
CA PHE A 192 -6.76 -6.61 -18.10
C PHE A 192 -8.14 -6.73 -17.45
N THR A 193 -8.96 -7.70 -17.85
CA THR A 193 -10.38 -7.71 -17.46
C THR A 193 -10.77 -8.93 -16.64
N ASN A 194 -11.78 -8.75 -15.79
CA ASN A 194 -12.31 -9.76 -14.88
C ASN A 194 -11.23 -10.35 -13.95
N LEU A 195 -10.30 -9.50 -13.51
CA LEU A 195 -9.26 -9.92 -12.59
C LEU A 195 -9.79 -10.03 -11.16
N ILE A 196 -9.21 -10.90 -10.35
CA ILE A 196 -9.52 -11.00 -8.92
C ILE A 196 -8.23 -10.77 -8.14
N PHE A 197 -8.25 -9.86 -7.16
CA PHE A 197 -7.14 -9.64 -6.24
C PHE A 197 -7.57 -9.92 -4.81
N THR A 198 -6.77 -10.65 -4.04
CA THR A 198 -7.06 -10.95 -2.64
C THR A 198 -5.80 -10.93 -1.81
N ARG A 199 -5.68 -9.99 -0.86
CA ARG A 199 -4.58 -9.93 0.12
C ARG A 199 -3.17 -9.82 -0.49
N CYS A 200 -3.05 -9.20 -1.67
CA CYS A 200 -1.75 -8.89 -2.26
C CYS A 200 -1.10 -7.70 -1.54
N SER A 201 0.23 -7.61 -1.55
CA SER A 201 0.93 -6.51 -0.89
C SER A 201 2.27 -6.18 -1.54
N ALA A 202 2.53 -4.89 -1.74
CA ALA A 202 3.83 -4.39 -2.20
C ALA A 202 4.64 -3.80 -1.05
N VAL A 203 5.94 -3.61 -1.26
CA VAL A 203 6.77 -2.84 -0.32
C VAL A 203 6.24 -1.41 -0.25
N ASN A 204 6.12 -0.88 0.98
CA ASN A 204 5.55 0.43 1.26
C ASN A 204 4.12 0.64 0.70
N SER A 205 3.39 -0.44 0.41
CA SER A 205 2.07 -0.40 -0.24
C SER A 205 2.07 0.31 -1.62
N ILE A 206 3.18 0.24 -2.36
CA ILE A 206 3.30 0.86 -3.69
C ILE A 206 2.73 -0.09 -4.76
N GLY A 207 1.41 0.04 -5.00
CA GLY A 207 0.68 -0.81 -5.93
C GLY A 207 0.54 -2.24 -5.43
N ASN A 208 -0.22 -2.45 -4.37
CA ASN A 208 -0.41 -3.80 -3.78
C ASN A 208 -0.92 -4.82 -4.79
N ASN A 209 -1.84 -4.42 -5.67
CA ASN A 209 -2.39 -5.28 -6.70
C ASN A 209 -1.65 -5.06 -8.02
N LEU A 210 -1.51 -3.80 -8.43
CA LEU A 210 -0.97 -3.44 -9.73
C LEU A 210 -0.18 -2.13 -9.65
N HIS A 211 0.99 -2.14 -10.26
CA HIS A 211 1.82 -0.96 -10.43
C HIS A 211 2.20 -0.76 -11.89
N VAL A 212 2.05 0.46 -12.41
CA VAL A 212 2.31 0.80 -13.81
C VAL A 212 3.39 1.86 -13.93
N ARG A 213 4.51 1.49 -14.54
CA ARG A 213 5.54 2.39 -15.02
C ARG A 213 5.24 2.77 -16.48
N SER A 214 5.07 4.07 -16.73
CA SER A 214 4.66 4.60 -18.04
C SER A 214 5.24 5.99 -18.30
N THR A 215 5.06 6.55 -19.49
CA THR A 215 5.53 7.92 -19.78
C THR A 215 4.81 8.99 -18.96
N SER A 216 3.54 8.75 -18.62
CA SER A 216 2.76 9.60 -17.71
C SER A 216 1.71 8.73 -17.02
N THR A 217 1.82 8.64 -15.70
CA THR A 217 0.92 7.91 -14.81
C THR A 217 -0.49 8.45 -14.94
N HIS A 218 -0.64 9.78 -14.93
CA HIS A 218 -1.93 10.43 -15.04
C HIS A 218 -2.65 10.10 -16.36
N GLU A 219 -1.98 10.30 -17.49
CA GLU A 219 -2.60 10.04 -18.80
C GLU A 219 -2.89 8.55 -19.01
N THR A 220 -1.97 7.69 -18.58
CA THR A 220 -2.13 6.22 -18.66
C THR A 220 -3.33 5.76 -17.84
N GLY A 221 -3.46 6.27 -16.62
CA GLY A 221 -4.60 6.06 -15.76
C GLY A 221 -5.94 6.46 -16.37
N GLU A 222 -6.01 7.69 -16.91
CA GLU A 222 -7.20 8.18 -17.59
C GLU A 222 -7.52 7.37 -18.86
N ALA A 223 -6.51 6.94 -19.62
CA ALA A 223 -6.72 6.07 -20.78
C ALA A 223 -7.28 4.70 -20.38
N ILE A 224 -6.73 4.06 -19.33
CA ILE A 224 -7.21 2.77 -18.80
C ILE A 224 -8.67 2.90 -18.34
N LYS A 225 -8.98 3.95 -17.58
CA LYS A 225 -10.32 4.22 -17.06
C LYS A 225 -11.34 4.52 -18.16
N THR A 226 -11.04 5.45 -19.07
CA THR A 226 -11.98 5.88 -20.11
C THR A 226 -12.27 4.79 -21.13
N LYS A 227 -11.31 3.90 -21.39
CA LYS A 227 -11.43 2.78 -22.32
C LYS A 227 -11.73 1.45 -21.63
N ASN A 228 -11.96 1.46 -20.31
CA ASN A 228 -12.29 0.28 -19.50
C ASN A 228 -11.28 -0.88 -19.67
N LEU A 229 -9.98 -0.57 -19.72
CA LEU A 229 -8.92 -1.53 -20.03
C LEU A 229 -8.49 -2.38 -18.83
N LEU A 230 -8.90 -2.01 -17.62
CA LEU A 230 -8.66 -2.76 -16.38
C LEU A 230 -9.99 -2.99 -15.64
N THR A 231 -10.44 -4.22 -15.43
CA THR A 231 -11.62 -4.49 -14.59
C THR A 231 -11.32 -5.57 -13.56
N VAL A 232 -11.91 -5.39 -12.37
CA VAL A 232 -11.75 -6.30 -11.24
C VAL A 232 -13.11 -6.86 -10.88
N ASN A 233 -13.23 -8.19 -10.90
CA ASN A 233 -14.48 -8.89 -10.63
C ASN A 233 -14.92 -8.63 -9.18
N GLU A 234 -16.23 -8.59 -8.96
CA GLU A 234 -16.86 -8.28 -7.66
C GLU A 234 -16.53 -6.89 -7.08
N THR A 235 -15.81 -6.03 -7.83
CA THR A 235 -15.47 -4.66 -7.41
C THR A 235 -16.06 -3.66 -8.40
N VAL A 236 -17.08 -2.93 -7.98
CA VAL A 236 -17.90 -2.11 -8.90
C VAL A 236 -17.24 -0.77 -9.24
N ASP A 237 -16.19 -0.36 -8.52
CA ASP A 237 -15.66 1.00 -8.64
C ASP A 237 -14.16 1.13 -8.27
N ILE A 238 -13.28 0.46 -9.02
CA ILE A 238 -11.83 0.63 -8.82
C ILE A 238 -11.32 2.02 -9.28
N TYR A 239 -12.12 2.75 -10.06
CA TYR A 239 -11.71 4.01 -10.68
C TYR A 239 -12.02 5.24 -9.82
N TYR A 240 -13.05 5.18 -8.98
CA TYR A 240 -13.49 6.31 -8.15
C TYR A 240 -13.40 6.02 -6.64
N ASN A 241 -13.27 4.75 -6.22
CA ASN A 241 -13.08 4.45 -4.80
C ASN A 241 -11.63 4.67 -4.34
N LYS A 242 -11.47 5.70 -3.52
CA LYS A 242 -10.20 6.10 -2.90
C LYS A 242 -9.51 4.99 -2.12
N LEU A 243 -10.23 4.05 -1.53
CA LEU A 243 -9.60 3.01 -0.72
C LEU A 243 -8.62 2.14 -1.52
N TYR A 244 -8.72 2.15 -2.86
CA TYR A 244 -7.85 1.39 -3.75
C TYR A 244 -6.63 2.15 -4.26
N GLY A 245 -6.40 3.40 -3.85
CA GLY A 245 -5.30 4.20 -4.41
C GLY A 245 -3.91 3.62 -4.17
N SER A 246 -3.69 2.92 -3.05
CA SER A 246 -2.44 2.16 -2.79
C SER A 246 -2.37 0.82 -3.54
N ASP A 247 -3.52 0.31 -3.98
CA ASP A 247 -3.60 -0.97 -4.66
C ASP A 247 -3.29 -0.85 -6.14
N TYR A 248 -3.66 0.28 -6.76
CA TYR A 248 -3.42 0.60 -8.16
C TYR A 248 -2.65 1.92 -8.25
N MET A 249 -1.34 1.82 -8.45
CA MET A 249 -0.44 2.98 -8.52
C MET A 249 0.34 3.00 -9.83
N GLY A 250 0.96 4.13 -10.14
CA GLY A 250 1.94 4.21 -11.20
C GLY A 250 3.11 5.11 -10.86
N ILE A 251 4.07 5.17 -11.79
CA ILE A 251 5.19 6.10 -11.78
C ILE A 251 5.53 6.52 -13.21
N ASP A 252 5.93 7.78 -13.35
CA ASP A 252 6.44 8.30 -14.60
C ASP A 252 7.86 7.75 -14.85
N GLU A 253 8.15 7.33 -16.08
CA GLU A 253 9.42 6.72 -16.49
C GLU A 253 10.63 7.54 -16.04
N SER A 254 10.50 8.88 -16.10
CA SER A 254 11.54 9.84 -15.72
C SER A 254 11.82 9.90 -14.22
N ASP A 255 10.89 9.44 -13.37
CA ASP A 255 10.97 9.56 -11.92
C ASP A 255 11.47 8.29 -11.22
N VAL A 256 11.72 7.21 -11.94
CA VAL A 256 12.03 5.87 -11.40
C VAL A 256 13.32 5.82 -10.57
N ASP A 257 14.31 6.64 -10.90
CA ASP A 257 15.57 6.80 -10.15
C ASP A 257 16.26 5.47 -9.77
N ASP A 258 16.43 4.55 -10.73
CA ASP A 258 16.95 3.18 -10.51
C ASP A 258 16.22 2.41 -9.39
N GLY A 259 14.93 2.68 -9.22
CA GLY A 259 14.11 2.08 -8.17
C GLY A 259 14.23 2.78 -6.80
N ASN A 260 14.94 3.90 -6.70
CA ASN A 260 15.04 4.72 -5.49
C ASN A 260 14.03 5.87 -5.45
N ALA A 261 13.12 5.94 -6.42
CA ALA A 261 12.08 6.95 -6.46
C ALA A 261 11.40 7.10 -5.09
N PRO A 262 11.36 8.31 -4.51
CA PRO A 262 10.65 8.51 -3.26
C PRO A 262 9.17 8.22 -3.48
N ILE A 263 8.49 7.78 -2.43
CA ILE A 263 7.09 7.35 -2.53
C ILE A 263 6.15 8.44 -3.08
N SER A 264 6.54 9.72 -2.94
CA SER A 264 5.85 10.88 -3.52
C SER A 264 5.79 10.91 -5.05
N LYS A 265 6.66 10.16 -5.73
CA LYS A 265 6.64 9.97 -7.19
C LYS A 265 5.72 8.84 -7.65
N HIS A 266 5.23 8.05 -6.70
CA HIS A 266 4.24 7.03 -6.97
C HIS A 266 2.85 7.59 -6.72
N GLU A 267 2.09 7.76 -7.79
CA GLU A 267 0.75 8.33 -7.72
C GLU A 267 -0.32 7.23 -7.90
N PRO A 268 -1.51 7.37 -7.29
CA PRO A 268 -2.64 6.52 -7.63
C PRO A 268 -2.90 6.54 -9.14
N LEU A 269 -3.09 5.36 -9.73
CA LEU A 269 -3.27 5.24 -11.17
C LEU A 269 -4.58 5.91 -11.63
N PHE A 270 -5.61 5.96 -10.79
CA PHE A 270 -6.89 6.56 -11.14
C PHE A 270 -7.12 7.85 -10.35
N ASN A 271 -7.19 8.97 -11.08
CA ASN A 271 -7.44 10.28 -10.49
C ASN A 271 -8.91 10.42 -10.08
N ILE A 272 -9.10 10.74 -8.80
CA ILE A 272 -10.39 10.99 -8.18
C ILE A 272 -10.51 12.52 -8.02
N PRO A 273 -11.44 13.20 -8.74
CA PRO A 273 -11.53 14.65 -8.69
C PRO A 273 -11.85 15.13 -7.27
N GLN A 274 -11.11 16.14 -6.81
CA GLN A 274 -11.36 16.93 -5.61
C GLN A 274 -11.54 16.15 -4.29
N SER A 275 -10.56 15.35 -3.88
CA SER A 275 -10.16 15.29 -2.46
C SER A 275 -8.88 14.49 -2.34
N ARG A 276 -7.87 15.09 -1.70
CA ARG A 276 -6.61 14.42 -1.40
C ARG A 276 -6.89 13.18 -0.56
N MET A 277 -6.34 12.06 -0.97
CA MET A 277 -6.22 10.89 -0.12
C MET A 277 -5.02 11.06 0.81
N PHE A 278 -5.22 10.68 2.07
CA PHE A 278 -4.23 10.80 3.13
C PHE A 278 -3.63 9.41 3.38
N LEU A 279 -2.40 9.17 2.92
CA LEU A 279 -1.68 7.93 3.20
C LEU A 279 -1.02 8.03 4.58
N ASN A 280 -1.07 6.94 5.36
CA ASN A 280 -0.49 6.94 6.70
C ASN A 280 1.04 6.76 6.62
N PRO A 281 1.85 7.68 7.20
CA PRO A 281 1.43 8.87 7.97
C PRO A 281 1.25 10.15 7.13
N TYR A 282 0.25 10.97 7.49
CA TYR A 282 -0.21 12.15 6.73
C TYR A 282 -0.01 13.47 7.51
N LEU A 283 0.64 14.47 6.93
CA LEU A 283 0.92 15.76 7.59
C LEU A 283 0.09 16.90 6.98
N VAL A 284 -0.54 17.72 7.85
CA VAL A 284 -1.22 18.97 7.48
C VAL A 284 -0.61 20.13 8.27
N ASP A 285 0.05 21.08 7.59
CA ASP A 285 0.54 22.32 8.21
C ASP A 285 -0.39 23.50 7.86
N ALA A 286 -0.94 24.17 8.88
CA ALA A 286 -1.89 25.27 8.69
C ALA A 286 -1.23 26.64 8.48
N ASN A 287 0.08 26.78 8.74
CA ASN A 287 0.80 28.05 8.56
C ASN A 287 1.51 28.11 7.19
N ASP A 288 1.96 26.96 6.68
CA ASP A 288 2.55 26.78 5.35
C ASP A 288 1.88 25.59 4.65
N GLY A 289 0.70 25.81 4.04
CA GLY A 289 -0.21 24.79 3.50
C GLY A 289 0.37 23.82 2.46
N ILE A 290 1.21 22.89 2.91
CA ILE A 290 1.72 21.77 2.13
C ILE A 290 1.06 20.51 2.68
N ASP A 291 0.09 20.01 1.93
CA ASP A 291 -0.53 18.70 2.14
C ASP A 291 0.50 17.62 1.77
N ASN A 292 1.18 17.06 2.78
CA ASN A 292 2.23 16.08 2.56
C ASN A 292 1.70 14.67 2.80
N VAL A 293 1.70 13.87 1.73
CA VAL A 293 1.11 12.52 1.70
C VAL A 293 1.92 11.52 2.55
N PHE A 294 3.15 11.89 2.96
CA PHE A 294 4.07 11.04 3.71
C PHE A 294 4.80 11.83 4.80
N CYS A 295 4.69 11.39 6.05
CA CYS A 295 5.51 11.87 7.17
C CYS A 295 6.73 10.93 7.35
N GLY A 296 7.95 11.49 7.33
CA GLY A 296 9.20 10.73 7.58
C GLY A 296 10.39 11.04 6.67
N GLU A 297 10.21 11.78 5.56
CA GLU A 297 11.30 12.15 4.64
C GLU A 297 11.77 13.62 4.76
N SER A 298 11.21 14.40 5.68
CA SER A 298 11.84 15.67 6.08
C SER A 298 12.78 15.42 7.26
N ASP A 299 13.98 16.00 7.19
CA ASP A 299 14.98 16.08 8.26
C ASP A 299 14.51 16.83 9.53
N MET A 300 13.20 16.85 9.82
CA MET A 300 12.64 17.40 11.04
C MET A 300 11.71 16.36 11.68
N PRO A 301 12.18 15.62 12.69
CA PRO A 301 11.30 14.82 13.53
C PRO A 301 10.43 15.81 14.31
N SER A 302 9.21 16.09 13.84
CA SER A 302 8.24 16.74 14.71
C SER A 302 8.02 15.77 15.87
N GLN A 303 8.49 16.14 17.05
CA GLN A 303 8.40 15.31 18.25
C GLN A 303 6.94 15.14 18.74
N GLN A 304 5.95 15.51 17.92
CA GLN A 304 4.52 15.61 18.17
C GLN A 304 3.75 15.55 16.81
N GLY A 305 2.76 14.64 16.68
CA GLY A 305 1.86 14.49 15.53
C GLY A 305 2.35 13.58 14.39
N GLY A 306 2.72 12.33 14.68
CA GLY A 306 3.24 11.34 13.72
C GLY A 306 2.22 10.66 12.79
N GLY A 307 0.94 10.99 12.88
CA GLY A 307 -0.11 10.48 11.99
C GLY A 307 -1.04 11.57 11.47
N ILE A 308 -1.47 12.49 12.34
CA ILE A 308 -2.06 13.79 11.99
C ILE A 308 -1.48 14.83 12.95
N ASN A 309 -1.10 15.99 12.44
CA ASN A 309 -0.84 17.19 13.23
C ASN A 309 -1.75 18.29 12.69
N ALA A 310 -2.62 18.88 13.48
CA ALA A 310 -3.56 19.88 12.98
C ALA A 310 -3.89 20.99 13.98
N GLY A 311 -3.96 22.22 13.48
CA GLY A 311 -4.52 23.38 14.17
C GLY A 311 -5.92 23.70 13.62
N ILE A 312 -6.93 23.69 14.49
CA ILE A 312 -8.31 23.99 14.13
C ILE A 312 -8.68 25.31 14.79
N SER A 313 -8.55 26.39 14.03
CA SER A 313 -8.73 27.77 14.49
C SER A 313 -9.64 28.52 13.53
N SER A 314 -10.90 28.78 13.93
CA SER A 314 -11.88 29.71 13.33
C SER A 314 -13.31 29.24 13.63
N LEU A 315 -14.27 30.17 13.59
CA LEU A 315 -15.70 29.85 13.68
C LEU A 315 -16.10 28.83 12.59
N ASN A 316 -16.76 27.74 12.98
CA ASN A 316 -17.24 26.67 12.10
C ASN A 316 -16.15 25.78 11.45
N SER A 317 -14.87 25.95 11.81
CA SER A 317 -13.83 25.01 11.36
C SER A 317 -14.02 23.64 12.02
N LYS A 318 -13.96 22.57 11.22
CA LYS A 318 -14.28 21.20 11.67
C LYS A 318 -13.29 20.17 11.14
N LEU A 319 -12.88 19.24 11.99
CA LEU A 319 -12.17 18.01 11.61
C LEU A 319 -12.93 16.79 12.11
N GLU A 320 -13.20 15.83 11.24
CA GLU A 320 -13.90 14.59 11.61
C GLU A 320 -13.06 13.38 11.23
N LEU A 321 -12.77 12.52 12.22
CA LEU A 321 -12.08 11.26 12.03
C LEU A 321 -13.05 10.12 12.32
N GLU A 322 -13.45 9.39 11.29
CA GLU A 322 -14.40 8.28 11.41
C GLU A 322 -13.78 6.96 10.95
N SER A 323 -13.83 5.95 11.81
CA SER A 323 -13.35 4.58 11.54
C SER A 323 -11.88 4.51 11.09
N VAL A 324 -11.04 5.40 11.65
CA VAL A 324 -9.63 5.53 11.23
C VAL A 324 -8.72 4.64 12.08
N ILE A 325 -7.77 3.97 11.44
CA ILE A 325 -6.78 3.09 12.08
C ILE A 325 -5.39 3.73 12.01
N PHE A 326 -4.85 4.12 13.17
CA PHE A 326 -3.49 4.61 13.34
C PHE A 326 -2.60 3.47 13.85
N GLN A 327 -1.53 3.15 13.14
CA GLN A 327 -0.60 2.10 13.51
C GLN A 327 0.85 2.53 13.33
N LYS A 328 1.68 2.27 14.35
CA LYS A 328 3.15 2.50 14.35
C LYS A 328 3.58 3.96 14.12
N CYS A 329 2.75 4.93 14.48
CA CYS A 329 3.03 6.36 14.30
C CYS A 329 4.15 6.84 15.24
N LYS A 330 5.25 7.38 14.71
CA LYS A 330 6.34 8.01 15.48
C LYS A 330 6.11 9.52 15.55
N GLY A 331 6.03 10.07 16.76
CA GLY A 331 5.48 11.41 17.03
C GLY A 331 4.03 11.38 17.54
N GLY A 332 3.40 10.20 17.57
CA GLY A 332 2.03 9.98 18.05
C GLY A 332 1.01 9.84 16.92
N GLY A 333 -0.18 9.29 17.21
CA GLY A 333 -1.20 9.08 16.17
C GLY A 333 -1.82 10.39 15.68
N VAL A 334 -2.33 11.21 16.59
CA VAL A 334 -3.01 12.48 16.27
C VAL A 334 -2.59 13.55 17.27
N ASN A 335 -2.13 14.71 16.81
CA ASN A 335 -1.82 15.89 17.62
C ASN A 335 -2.71 17.06 17.17
N LEU A 336 -3.50 17.59 18.09
CA LEU A 336 -4.51 18.60 17.81
C LEU A 336 -4.32 19.82 18.68
N ARG A 337 -4.34 20.98 18.05
CA ARG A 337 -4.53 22.28 18.71
C ARG A 337 -5.88 22.84 18.28
N ILE A 338 -6.79 23.05 19.22
CA ILE A 338 -8.13 23.58 18.97
C ILE A 338 -8.21 24.97 19.58
N ASP A 339 -8.43 25.99 18.76
CA ASP A 339 -8.57 27.40 19.14
C ASP A 339 -9.98 27.92 18.76
N THR A 340 -10.27 29.21 19.02
CA THR A 340 -11.62 29.80 19.02
C THR A 340 -12.51 29.36 17.85
N GLY A 341 -13.54 28.55 18.17
CA GLY A 341 -14.59 28.10 17.24
C GLY A 341 -14.32 26.80 16.49
N GLY A 342 -13.15 26.20 16.70
CA GLY A 342 -12.80 24.90 16.15
C GLY A 342 -13.54 23.75 16.82
N LYS A 343 -13.93 22.76 16.00
CA LYS A 343 -14.58 21.52 16.44
C LYS A 343 -13.87 20.29 15.88
N VAL A 344 -13.66 19.29 16.71
CA VAL A 344 -13.09 18.01 16.27
C VAL A 344 -13.93 16.85 16.79
N SER A 345 -14.20 15.86 15.93
CA SER A 345 -14.81 14.58 16.32
C SER A 345 -13.91 13.41 15.95
N ILE A 346 -13.81 12.42 16.84
CA ILE A 346 -13.22 11.10 16.57
C ILE A 346 -14.29 10.05 16.82
N SER A 347 -14.46 9.10 15.92
CA SER A 347 -15.43 8.02 16.09
C SER A 347 -14.95 6.69 15.54
N ASN A 348 -15.23 5.61 16.28
CA ASN A 348 -14.93 4.23 15.89
C ASN A 348 -13.47 3.97 15.47
N SER A 349 -12.51 4.74 16.00
CA SER A 349 -11.12 4.73 15.56
C SER A 349 -10.22 3.86 16.44
N SER A 350 -9.07 3.43 15.93
CA SER A 350 -8.10 2.66 16.70
C SER A 350 -6.67 3.18 16.56
N PHE A 351 -5.91 3.10 17.64
CA PHE A 351 -4.53 3.55 17.74
C PHE A 351 -3.68 2.39 18.26
N SER A 352 -2.63 2.00 17.53
CA SER A 352 -1.80 0.87 17.91
C SER A 352 -0.31 1.12 17.70
N ASN A 353 0.52 0.84 18.71
CA ASN A 353 1.98 1.02 18.64
C ASN A 353 2.41 2.46 18.29
N CYS A 354 1.62 3.46 18.67
CA CYS A 354 1.94 4.87 18.43
C CYS A 354 2.81 5.40 19.58
N GLU A 355 3.84 6.17 19.26
CA GLU A 355 4.85 6.63 20.22
C GLU A 355 5.10 8.13 20.07
N ALA A 356 5.07 8.90 21.15
CA ALA A 356 5.27 10.35 21.13
C ALA A 356 6.03 10.87 22.37
N ASN A 357 6.39 12.14 22.39
CA ASN A 357 6.80 12.78 23.65
C ASN A 357 5.61 12.91 24.61
N ILE A 358 4.44 13.30 24.09
CA ILE A 358 3.20 13.55 24.83
C ILE A 358 2.04 12.99 24.00
N GLY A 359 1.13 12.20 24.60
CA GLY A 359 -0.05 11.67 23.93
C GLY A 359 0.27 10.68 22.82
N GLY A 360 0.72 9.47 23.19
CA GLY A 360 1.21 8.48 22.21
C GLY A 360 0.19 8.12 21.13
N GLY A 361 -1.07 7.89 21.48
CA GLY A 361 -2.14 7.74 20.49
C GLY A 361 -2.69 9.08 20.03
N VAL A 362 -3.26 9.86 20.94
CA VAL A 362 -3.84 11.17 20.65
C VAL A 362 -3.38 12.19 21.67
N ARG A 363 -3.02 13.39 21.20
CA ARG A 363 -2.81 14.59 22.00
C ARG A 363 -3.79 15.67 21.56
N VAL A 364 -4.49 16.25 22.52
CA VAL A 364 -5.40 17.38 22.32
C VAL A 364 -5.02 18.52 23.24
N GLU A 365 -4.81 19.70 22.68
CA GLU A 365 -4.68 20.95 23.40
C GLU A 365 -5.79 21.90 22.97
N ILE A 366 -6.59 22.36 23.93
CA ILE A 366 -7.70 23.28 23.68
C ILE A 366 -7.36 24.62 24.32
N GLY A 367 -7.23 25.65 23.48
CA GLY A 367 -6.88 27.02 23.83
C GLY A 367 -7.88 28.06 23.30
N GLY A 368 -7.65 29.33 23.64
CA GLY A 368 -8.44 30.46 23.13
C GLY A 368 -9.45 31.06 24.13
N LEU A 369 -9.83 32.32 23.88
CA LEU A 369 -10.87 33.05 24.62
C LEU A 369 -12.21 32.91 23.88
N THR A 370 -13.15 32.18 24.46
CA THR A 370 -14.51 32.06 23.92
C THR A 370 -15.34 33.30 24.28
N ILE A 371 -15.34 34.30 23.40
CA ILE A 371 -16.07 35.58 23.57
C ILE A 371 -17.54 35.53 23.09
N PHE A 372 -17.96 34.47 22.39
CA PHE A 372 -19.32 34.28 21.88
C PHE A 372 -19.89 32.94 22.36
N ALA A 373 -21.21 32.84 22.56
CA ALA A 373 -21.85 31.57 22.88
C ALA A 373 -21.71 30.60 21.68
N GLN A 374 -20.93 29.54 21.86
CA GLN A 374 -20.76 28.46 20.89
C GLN A 374 -21.78 27.35 21.20
N GLU A 375 -22.41 26.77 20.17
CA GLU A 375 -23.26 25.59 20.35
C GLU A 375 -22.43 24.30 20.32
N GLY A 376 -22.38 23.58 21.43
CA GLY A 376 -21.81 22.22 21.53
C GLY A 376 -20.29 22.11 21.78
N PRO A 377 -19.79 20.88 21.98
CA PRO A 377 -18.41 20.61 22.42
C PRO A 377 -17.35 20.90 21.37
N ASN A 378 -16.15 21.28 21.84
CA ASN A 378 -14.96 21.54 21.01
C ASN A 378 -14.29 20.25 20.55
N PHE A 379 -14.30 19.23 21.39
CA PHE A 379 -13.74 17.93 21.08
C PHE A 379 -14.72 16.83 21.50
N THR A 380 -15.03 15.92 20.60
CA THR A 380 -15.94 14.80 20.88
C THR A 380 -15.32 13.47 20.50
N ILE A 381 -15.52 12.45 21.34
CA ILE A 381 -15.33 11.05 20.93
C ILE A 381 -16.66 10.30 21.01
N ILE A 382 -17.05 9.67 19.90
CA ILE A 382 -18.31 8.93 19.75
C ILE A 382 -18.00 7.47 19.35
N GLY A 383 -18.86 6.52 19.73
CA GLY A 383 -18.65 5.11 19.39
C GLY A 383 -17.45 4.49 20.11
N LYS A 384 -16.88 3.41 19.60
CA LYS A 384 -15.80 2.68 20.29
C LYS A 384 -14.42 3.08 19.77
N THR A 385 -13.59 3.68 20.62
CA THR A 385 -12.20 4.04 20.28
C THR A 385 -11.20 3.29 21.16
N SER A 386 -10.17 2.69 20.55
CA SER A 386 -9.22 1.83 21.28
C SER A 386 -7.76 2.27 21.11
N PHE A 387 -6.97 2.19 22.18
CA PHE A 387 -5.55 2.49 22.22
C PHE A 387 -4.79 1.24 22.69
N LYS A 388 -3.88 0.73 21.87
CA LYS A 388 -3.15 -0.52 22.16
C LYS A 388 -1.66 -0.34 22.00
N ASN A 389 -0.89 -0.65 23.05
CA ASN A 389 0.57 -0.55 23.03
C ASN A 389 1.08 0.83 22.63
N CYS A 390 0.33 1.90 22.93
CA CYS A 390 0.76 3.27 22.69
C CYS A 390 1.62 3.77 23.85
N SER A 391 2.66 4.54 23.57
CA SER A 391 3.55 5.07 24.60
C SER A 391 3.83 6.56 24.44
N SER A 392 4.07 7.23 25.56
CA SER A 392 4.62 8.58 25.58
C SER A 392 5.76 8.71 26.58
N ILE A 393 6.65 9.67 26.38
CA ILE A 393 7.76 9.92 27.31
C ILE A 393 7.22 10.51 28.62
N THR A 394 6.38 11.54 28.54
CA THR A 394 5.90 12.25 29.74
C THR A 394 4.45 11.87 30.05
N ASP A 395 3.48 12.30 29.24
CA ASP A 395 2.07 12.32 29.66
C ASP A 395 1.17 11.61 28.67
N GLY A 396 0.25 10.78 29.17
CA GLY A 396 -0.80 10.12 28.38
C GLY A 396 -0.26 9.14 27.34
N GLY A 397 -0.01 7.88 27.71
CA GLY A 397 0.55 6.90 26.76
C GLY A 397 -0.37 6.60 25.59
N GLY A 398 -1.68 6.52 25.84
CA GLY A 398 -2.71 6.41 24.80
C GLY A 398 -3.32 7.77 24.45
N PHE A 399 -3.82 8.51 25.44
CA PHE A 399 -4.57 9.75 25.21
C PHE A 399 -4.11 10.85 26.17
N HIS A 400 -3.81 12.03 25.63
CA HIS A 400 -3.49 13.23 26.40
C HIS A 400 -4.45 14.35 26.05
N THR A 401 -5.05 15.00 27.04
CA THR A 401 -5.84 16.22 26.84
C THR A 401 -5.47 17.32 27.83
N MET A 402 -5.36 18.54 27.32
CA MET A 402 -5.16 19.76 28.08
C MET A 402 -6.17 20.82 27.66
N CYS A 403 -6.93 21.36 28.61
CA CYS A 403 -7.93 22.41 28.38
C CYS A 403 -7.56 23.68 29.13
N ASN A 404 -7.15 24.74 28.43
CA ASN A 404 -6.62 25.98 29.01
C ASN A 404 -7.55 27.21 28.89
N GLY A 405 -8.61 27.15 28.08
CA GLY A 405 -9.58 28.24 27.88
C GLY A 405 -10.87 28.12 28.72
N THR A 406 -11.66 29.19 28.80
CA THR A 406 -12.92 29.24 29.56
C THR A 406 -14.09 28.62 28.77
N ARG A 407 -14.95 27.83 29.45
CA ARG A 407 -16.14 27.15 28.89
C ARG A 407 -15.85 26.17 27.75
N ASN A 408 -14.65 25.58 27.71
CA ASN A 408 -14.35 24.50 26.77
C ASN A 408 -15.07 23.21 27.22
N GLU A 409 -15.72 22.53 26.28
CA GLU A 409 -16.39 21.26 26.56
C GLU A 409 -15.74 20.14 25.73
N VAL A 410 -15.32 19.09 26.42
CA VAL A 410 -14.78 17.85 25.86
C VAL A 410 -15.76 16.74 26.19
N LEU A 411 -16.40 16.18 25.17
CA LEU A 411 -17.47 15.21 25.34
C LEU A 411 -17.06 13.83 24.82
N ILE A 412 -16.84 12.87 25.72
CA ILE A 412 -16.51 11.49 25.36
C ILE A 412 -17.75 10.63 25.67
N THR A 413 -18.69 10.63 24.74
CA THR A 413 -19.91 9.81 24.83
C THR A 413 -19.69 8.35 24.44
N GLY A 414 -18.62 8.10 23.68
CA GLY A 414 -18.17 6.78 23.26
C GLY A 414 -17.49 5.94 24.34
N GLN A 415 -17.12 4.72 23.96
CA GLN A 415 -16.33 3.79 24.77
C GLN A 415 -14.84 3.97 24.44
N LEU A 416 -14.00 4.23 25.45
CA LEU A 416 -12.54 4.21 25.30
C LEU A 416 -11.93 2.97 25.96
N GLU A 417 -11.11 2.26 25.20
CA GLU A 417 -10.37 1.08 25.68
C GLU A 417 -8.88 1.32 25.55
N PHE A 418 -8.14 1.19 26.65
CA PHE A 418 -6.68 1.30 26.69
C PHE A 418 -6.09 -0.06 27.06
N GLU A 419 -5.18 -0.59 26.23
CA GLU A 419 -4.47 -1.84 26.47
C GLU A 419 -2.95 -1.62 26.35
N LYS A 420 -2.18 -1.95 27.39
CA LYS A 420 -0.70 -1.91 27.39
C LYS A 420 -0.11 -0.53 27.05
N CYS A 421 -0.82 0.54 27.36
CA CYS A 421 -0.30 1.89 27.16
C CYS A 421 0.66 2.32 28.29
N THR A 422 1.70 3.08 27.95
CA THR A 422 2.75 3.46 28.92
C THR A 422 3.17 4.93 28.84
N SER A 423 3.44 5.56 29.99
CA SER A 423 3.97 6.94 30.08
C SER A 423 4.62 7.24 31.43
N GLN A 424 5.14 8.45 31.66
CA GLN A 424 5.53 8.88 33.01
C GLN A 424 4.32 9.21 33.88
N ARG A 425 3.29 9.89 33.33
CA ARG A 425 2.02 10.16 34.01
C ARG A 425 0.83 9.79 33.13
N GLY A 426 -0.12 9.05 33.68
CA GLY A 426 -1.32 8.64 32.93
C GLY A 426 -1.00 7.60 31.86
N GLY A 427 -0.63 6.38 32.25
CA GLY A 427 -0.13 5.35 31.32
C GLY A 427 -1.09 5.07 30.16
N GLY A 428 -2.40 5.00 30.43
CA GLY A 428 -3.44 5.03 29.41
C GLY A 428 -3.84 6.45 29.00
N MET A 429 -4.28 7.25 29.96
CA MET A 429 -4.85 8.57 29.72
C MET A 429 -4.31 9.62 30.70
N TYR A 430 -4.03 10.82 30.19
CA TYR A 430 -3.69 12.01 30.97
C TYR A 430 -4.67 13.14 30.66
N VAL A 431 -5.16 13.78 31.73
CA VAL A 431 -6.12 14.88 31.65
C VAL A 431 -5.64 16.04 32.53
N LEU A 432 -5.56 17.23 31.93
CA LEU A 432 -5.34 18.50 32.63
C LEU A 432 -6.42 19.51 32.23
N CYS A 433 -7.21 19.95 33.20
CA CYS A 433 -8.27 20.95 32.98
C CYS A 433 -8.03 22.20 33.81
N HIS A 434 -8.17 23.37 33.17
CA HIS A 434 -8.17 24.68 33.81
C HIS A 434 -9.57 25.30 33.67
N ALA A 435 -10.04 25.97 34.74
CA ALA A 435 -11.27 26.77 34.87
C ALA A 435 -12.47 26.46 33.93
N TYR A 436 -13.50 25.82 34.49
CA TYR A 436 -14.83 25.57 33.86
C TYR A 436 -14.84 24.66 32.64
N ALA A 437 -13.75 23.92 32.38
CA ALA A 437 -13.77 22.84 31.40
C ALA A 437 -14.54 21.62 31.94
N ILE A 438 -15.41 21.04 31.13
CA ILE A 438 -16.16 19.82 31.48
C ILE A 438 -15.66 18.69 30.58
N ILE A 439 -15.17 17.61 31.20
CA ILE A 439 -14.92 16.34 30.53
C ILE A 439 -15.96 15.33 31.03
N VAL A 440 -16.83 14.88 30.14
CA VAL A 440 -17.76 13.77 30.43
C VAL A 440 -17.23 12.54 29.73
N VAL A 441 -17.00 11.46 30.50
CA VAL A 441 -16.60 10.16 29.94
C VAL A 441 -17.58 9.09 30.36
N ASN A 442 -18.17 8.40 29.38
CA ASN A 442 -19.21 7.41 29.63
C ASN A 442 -18.66 6.04 29.99
N GLN A 443 -17.80 5.46 29.14
CA GLN A 443 -17.26 4.12 29.33
C GLN A 443 -15.74 4.10 29.13
N LEU A 444 -14.98 3.84 30.20
CA LEU A 444 -13.52 3.75 30.22
C LEU A 444 -13.06 2.36 30.66
N SER A 445 -12.13 1.79 29.93
CA SER A 445 -11.44 0.55 30.31
C SER A 445 -9.92 0.70 30.18
N PHE A 446 -9.18 0.24 31.18
CA PHE A 446 -7.72 0.19 31.17
C PHE A 446 -7.27 -1.24 31.48
N LYS A 447 -6.45 -1.81 30.61
CA LYS A 447 -5.91 -3.16 30.73
C LYS A 447 -4.39 -3.11 30.56
N ASP A 448 -3.65 -3.58 31.55
CA ASP A 448 -2.19 -3.66 31.51
C ASP A 448 -1.47 -2.31 31.22
N CYS A 449 -2.13 -1.18 31.47
CA CYS A 449 -1.51 0.14 31.34
C CYS A 449 -0.60 0.42 32.55
N SER A 450 0.54 1.08 32.32
CA SER A 450 1.50 1.36 33.38
C SER A 450 2.12 2.74 33.27
N SER A 451 2.47 3.36 34.40
CA SER A 451 3.19 4.63 34.44
C SER A 451 4.47 4.52 35.25
N SER A 452 5.57 5.16 34.84
CA SER A 452 6.80 5.22 35.64
C SER A 452 6.76 6.25 36.78
N GLY A 453 5.80 7.18 36.73
CA GLY A 453 5.53 8.17 37.76
C GLY A 453 4.17 7.98 38.42
N GLN A 454 3.11 8.61 37.88
CA GLN A 454 1.79 8.69 38.53
C GLN A 454 0.65 8.26 37.60
N GLY A 455 -0.32 7.51 38.14
CA GLY A 455 -1.54 7.14 37.42
C GLY A 455 -1.32 6.13 36.28
N GLY A 456 -1.17 4.84 36.60
CA GLY A 456 -0.88 3.79 35.61
C GLY A 456 -1.94 3.63 34.52
N GLY A 457 -3.22 3.81 34.86
CA GLY A 457 -4.32 3.90 33.89
C GLY A 457 -4.63 5.34 33.50
N LEU A 458 -5.07 6.14 34.48
CA LEU A 458 -5.44 7.54 34.30
C LEU A 458 -4.71 8.43 35.31
N TYR A 459 -4.22 9.58 34.85
CA TYR A 459 -3.81 10.69 35.69
C TYR A 459 -4.66 11.92 35.36
N ASN A 460 -5.36 12.46 36.37
CA ASN A 460 -6.15 13.68 36.25
C ASN A 460 -5.58 14.75 37.19
N CYS A 461 -5.35 15.95 36.68
CA CYS A 461 -4.90 17.09 37.46
C CYS A 461 -5.84 18.29 37.20
N GLU A 462 -6.36 18.86 38.28
CA GLU A 462 -7.09 20.13 38.25
C GLU A 462 -6.18 21.23 38.78
N SER A 463 -6.01 22.31 38.03
CA SER A 463 -5.44 23.54 38.58
C SER A 463 -6.57 24.53 38.81
N GLN A 464 -6.78 24.91 40.08
CA GLN A 464 -7.56 26.11 40.37
C GLN A 464 -6.68 27.30 40.04
N LEU A 465 -7.11 28.14 39.10
CA LEU A 465 -6.60 29.51 39.03
C LEU A 465 -6.98 30.16 40.36
N GLY A 466 -6.00 30.32 41.25
CA GLY A 466 -6.14 31.07 42.48
C GLY A 466 -6.72 32.46 42.16
N GLY A 467 -7.69 32.88 42.97
CA GLY A 467 -8.26 34.22 42.92
C GLY A 467 -7.26 35.31 43.29
#